data_AF-A0A915M3X4-F1
#
_entry.id   AF-A0A915M3X4-F1
#
_cell.length_a   1.000
_cell.length_b   1.000
_cell.length_c   1.000
_cell.angle_alpha   90.00
_cell.angle_beta   90.00
_cell.angle_gamma   90.00
#
_symmetry.space_group_name_H-M   'P 1'
#
loop_
_entity.id
_entity.type
_entity.pdbx_description
1 polymer ?
#
loop_
_entity_poly.entity_id
_entity_poly.type
_entity_poly.pdbx_seq_one_letter_code
_entity_poly.pdbx_strand_id
1 'polypeptide(L)'
;MENMLNTQLPSPAELNAHQKAEVEVNEYLHSKRLQITDDPFKYWSGENSIKWPLLTKLSHRYFSAPATSSESERLFSTAGLVVSNLRTRLLPDNVEKLLFLHNNLKIYDYKYDL
;
A
#
# COMPACT_ATOMS: atom_id res chain seq x y z
N MET A 1 -14.69 15.40 -50.30
CA MET A 1 -14.61 16.08 -48.98
C MET A 1 -15.88 15.72 -48.22
N GLU A 2 -15.95 14.51 -47.68
CA GLU A 2 -17.04 14.09 -46.80
C GLU A 2 -16.44 13.72 -45.44
N ASN A 3 -16.71 14.62 -44.50
CA ASN A 3 -16.75 14.49 -43.05
C ASN A 3 -15.98 13.35 -42.39
N MET A 4 -14.82 13.73 -41.86
CA MET A 4 -14.08 12.98 -40.86
C MET A 4 -14.89 12.86 -39.56
N LEU A 5 -14.86 11.65 -38.98
CA LEU A 5 -14.88 11.39 -37.54
C LEU A 5 -16.09 11.92 -36.76
N ASN A 6 -17.24 11.27 -36.96
CA ASN A 6 -18.25 11.18 -35.90
C ASN A 6 -18.08 9.84 -35.15
N THR A 7 -16.96 9.69 -34.45
CA THR A 7 -16.81 8.62 -33.46
C THR A 7 -17.39 9.15 -32.16
N GLN A 8 -18.66 8.86 -31.94
CA GLN A 8 -19.27 8.94 -30.61
C GLN A 8 -18.27 8.33 -29.62
N LEU A 9 -17.83 9.08 -28.60
CA LEU A 9 -16.99 8.53 -27.53
C LEU A 9 -17.69 7.28 -26.98
N PRO A 10 -17.01 6.12 -26.95
CA PRO A 10 -17.62 4.88 -26.48
C PRO A 10 -18.16 5.07 -25.07
N SER A 11 -19.32 4.47 -24.80
CA SER A 11 -19.94 4.49 -23.47
C SER A 11 -18.94 3.96 -22.43
N PRO A 12 -18.91 4.46 -21.17
CA PRO A 12 -17.97 3.99 -20.14
C PRO A 12 -17.97 2.46 -19.93
N ALA A 13 -19.08 1.80 -20.27
CA ALA A 13 -19.23 0.34 -20.21
C ALA A 13 -18.45 -0.40 -21.31
N GLU A 14 -18.12 0.24 -22.43
CA GLU A 14 -17.53 -0.37 -23.64
C GLU A 14 -16.01 -0.18 -23.73
N LEU A 15 -15.42 0.62 -22.84
CA LEU A 15 -13.97 0.86 -22.84
C LEU A 15 -13.19 -0.42 -22.47
N ASN A 16 -12.10 -0.67 -23.20
CA ASN A 16 -11.15 -1.71 -22.85
C ASN A 16 -10.31 -1.31 -21.61
N ALA A 17 -9.56 -2.26 -21.04
CA ALA A 17 -8.80 -2.03 -19.81
C ALA A 17 -7.76 -0.90 -19.94
N HIS A 18 -7.12 -0.78 -21.10
CA HIS A 18 -6.12 0.25 -21.34
C HIS A 18 -6.74 1.65 -21.37
N GLN A 19 -7.86 1.80 -22.09
CA GLN A 19 -8.59 3.06 -22.18
C GLN A 19 -9.14 3.49 -20.82
N LYS A 20 -9.66 2.54 -20.00
CA LYS A 20 -10.10 2.83 -18.63
C LYS A 20 -8.95 3.37 -17.77
N ALA A 21 -7.78 2.74 -17.84
CA ALA A 21 -6.60 3.20 -17.12
C ALA A 21 -6.15 4.59 -17.59
N GLU A 22 -6.16 4.85 -18.89
CA GLU A 22 -5.78 6.15 -19.46
C GLU A 22 -6.73 7.27 -19.01
N VAL A 23 -8.04 7.00 -18.97
CA VAL A 23 -9.04 7.93 -18.43
C VAL A 23 -8.77 8.24 -16.95
N GLU A 24 -8.58 7.22 -16.11
CA GLU A 24 -8.30 7.45 -14.68
C GLU A 24 -7.01 8.27 -14.47
N VAL A 25 -5.94 7.94 -15.18
CA VAL A 25 -4.67 8.68 -15.11
C VAL A 25 -4.87 10.14 -15.53
N ASN A 26 -5.53 10.37 -16.65
CA ASN A 26 -5.75 11.72 -17.15
C ASN A 26 -6.60 12.54 -16.18
N GLU A 27 -7.69 11.99 -15.67
CA GLU A 27 -8.53 12.67 -14.67
C GLU A 27 -7.79 12.98 -13.37
N TYR A 28 -7.01 12.01 -12.87
CA TYR A 28 -6.24 12.19 -11.64
C TYR A 28 -5.21 13.31 -11.78
N LEU A 29 -4.48 13.36 -12.90
CA LEU A 29 -3.48 14.40 -13.16
C LEU A 29 -4.07 15.81 -13.25
N HIS A 30 -5.34 15.94 -13.65
CA HIS A 30 -6.08 17.20 -13.68
C HIS A 30 -6.86 17.51 -12.40
N SER A 31 -6.87 16.57 -11.44
CA SER A 31 -7.57 16.75 -10.17
C SER A 31 -6.80 17.64 -9.19
N LYS A 32 -7.49 18.13 -8.16
CA LYS A 32 -6.85 18.89 -7.08
C LYS A 32 -5.83 17.99 -6.36
N ARG A 33 -4.60 18.50 -6.22
CA ARG A 33 -3.55 17.81 -5.46
C ARG A 33 -3.92 17.68 -3.97
N LEU A 34 -3.60 16.52 -3.42
CA LEU A 34 -3.64 16.24 -2.00
C LEU A 34 -2.74 17.24 -1.25
N GLN A 35 -3.20 17.79 -0.12
CA GLN A 35 -2.35 18.64 0.70
C GLN A 35 -1.35 17.79 1.49
N ILE A 36 -0.21 18.38 1.84
CA ILE A 36 0.82 17.67 2.62
C ILE A 36 0.34 17.21 4.00
N THR A 37 -0.70 17.86 4.53
CA THR A 37 -1.32 17.56 5.83
C THR A 37 -2.35 16.44 5.75
N ASP A 38 -2.77 16.04 4.56
CA ASP A 38 -3.81 15.04 4.38
C ASP A 38 -3.21 13.63 4.38
N ASP A 39 -3.98 12.66 4.86
CA ASP A 39 -3.58 11.25 4.90
C ASP A 39 -3.74 10.60 3.50
N PRO A 40 -2.65 10.17 2.83
CA PRO A 40 -2.72 9.55 1.52
C PRO A 40 -3.54 8.27 1.50
N PHE A 41 -3.51 7.48 2.58
CA PHE A 41 -4.28 6.24 2.65
C PHE A 41 -5.78 6.53 2.68
N LYS A 42 -6.22 7.53 3.44
CA LYS A 42 -7.63 7.97 3.45
C LYS A 42 -8.05 8.57 2.12
N TYR A 43 -7.18 9.34 1.48
CA TYR A 43 -7.45 9.90 0.15
C TYR A 43 -7.78 8.81 -0.87
N TRP A 44 -6.98 7.75 -0.93
CA TRP A 44 -7.19 6.66 -1.89
C TRP A 44 -8.30 5.70 -1.47
N SER A 45 -8.50 5.47 -0.17
CA SER A 45 -9.51 4.51 0.33
C SER A 45 -10.91 5.11 0.49
N GLY A 46 -11.06 6.43 0.37
CA GLY A 46 -12.32 7.14 0.46
C GLY A 46 -13.09 7.20 -0.87
N GLU A 47 -13.70 8.34 -1.16
CA GLU A 47 -14.52 8.57 -2.37
C GLU A 47 -13.74 8.36 -3.68
N ASN A 48 -12.44 8.60 -3.68
CA ASN A 48 -11.59 8.39 -4.86
C ASN A 48 -11.44 6.91 -5.24
N SER A 49 -11.71 5.98 -4.32
CA SER A 49 -11.71 4.53 -4.64
C SER A 49 -12.79 4.17 -5.66
N ILE A 50 -13.90 4.90 -5.65
CA ILE A 50 -15.01 4.73 -6.59
C ILE A 50 -14.68 5.43 -7.91
N LYS A 51 -14.04 6.60 -7.83
CA LYS A 51 -13.69 7.42 -9.00
C LYS A 51 -12.55 6.82 -9.82
N TRP A 52 -11.51 6.33 -9.15
CA TRP A 52 -10.30 5.79 -9.77
C TRP A 52 -9.95 4.41 -9.18
N PRO A 53 -10.75 3.38 -9.45
CA PRO A 53 -10.55 2.05 -8.87
C PRO A 53 -9.23 1.39 -9.29
N LEU A 54 -8.74 1.62 -10.52
CA LEU A 54 -7.47 1.05 -10.97
C LEU A 54 -6.29 1.75 -10.28
N LEU A 55 -6.29 3.08 -10.21
CA LEU A 55 -5.26 3.83 -9.50
C LEU A 55 -5.26 3.55 -8.00
N THR A 56 -6.44 3.40 -7.39
CA THR A 56 -6.56 3.05 -5.97
C THR A 56 -5.90 1.70 -5.68
N LYS A 57 -6.14 0.70 -6.52
CA LYS A 57 -5.46 -0.60 -6.39
C LYS A 57 -3.94 -0.49 -6.46
N LEU A 58 -3.41 0.39 -7.33
CA LEU A 58 -1.96 0.64 -7.39
C LEU A 58 -1.47 1.40 -6.16
N SER A 59 -2.23 2.39 -5.68
CA SER A 59 -1.86 3.17 -4.51
C SER A 59 -1.68 2.28 -3.28
N HIS A 60 -2.59 1.33 -3.03
CA HIS A 60 -2.47 0.41 -1.91
C HIS A 60 -1.25 -0.50 -2.03
N ARG A 61 -0.87 -0.89 -3.25
CA ARG A 61 0.32 -1.72 -3.49
C ARG A 61 1.63 -0.96 -3.32
N TYR A 62 1.70 0.28 -3.78
CA TYR A 62 2.94 1.04 -3.82
C TYR A 62 3.16 1.90 -2.57
N PHE A 63 2.09 2.33 -1.89
CA PHE A 63 2.21 3.13 -0.67
C PHE A 63 2.28 2.28 0.60
N SER A 64 2.05 0.97 0.51
CA SER A 64 2.23 0.05 1.65
C SER A 64 3.69 -0.23 1.98
N ALA A 65 4.61 -0.02 1.03
CA ALA A 65 6.02 -0.26 1.23
C ALA A 65 6.66 0.91 2.00
N PRO A 66 7.48 0.65 3.05
CA PRO A 66 8.26 1.70 3.68
C PRO A 66 9.25 2.30 2.68
N ALA A 67 9.49 3.60 2.77
CA ALA A 67 10.40 4.30 1.87
C ALA A 67 11.88 3.89 2.04
N THR A 68 12.24 3.26 3.17
CA THR A 68 13.60 2.89 3.51
C THR A 68 13.68 1.50 4.14
N SER A 69 14.89 0.93 4.16
CA SER A 69 15.21 -0.33 4.87
C SER A 69 15.25 -0.17 6.40
N SER A 70 15.05 1.03 6.93
CA SER A 70 15.24 1.34 8.35
C SER A 70 14.34 0.49 9.26
N GLU A 71 13.13 0.16 8.82
CA GLU A 71 12.24 -0.74 9.58
C GLU A 71 12.76 -2.18 9.60
N SER A 72 13.35 -2.66 8.51
CA SER A 72 14.02 -3.96 8.46
C SER A 72 15.25 -3.97 9.37
N GLU A 73 16.05 -2.90 9.38
CA GLU A 73 17.22 -2.77 10.27
C GLU A 73 16.83 -2.75 11.76
N ARG A 74 15.71 -2.08 12.09
CA ARG A 74 15.14 -2.11 13.45
C ARG A 74 14.67 -3.52 13.84
N LEU A 75 14.04 -4.24 12.92
CA LEU A 75 13.67 -5.64 13.09
C LEU A 75 14.91 -6.52 13.37
N PHE A 76 15.98 -6.38 12.58
CA PHE A 76 17.22 -7.13 12.79
C PHE A 76 17.94 -6.74 14.09
N SER A 77 17.92 -5.47 14.46
CA SER A 77 18.46 -5.00 15.74
C SER A 77 17.70 -5.63 16.91
N THR A 78 16.37 -5.72 16.81
CA THR A 78 15.50 -6.40 17.80
C THR A 78 15.75 -7.90 17.82
N ALA A 79 16.01 -8.52 16.67
CA ALA A 79 16.40 -9.93 16.57
C ALA A 79 17.67 -10.24 17.36
N GLY A 80 18.63 -9.31 17.40
CA GLY A 80 19.82 -9.43 18.26
C GLY A 80 19.49 -9.54 19.77
N LEU A 81 18.36 -8.99 20.23
CA LEU A 81 17.90 -9.13 21.62
C LEU A 81 17.16 -10.47 21.84
N VAL A 82 16.40 -10.94 20.84
CA VAL A 82 15.70 -12.24 20.89
C VAL A 82 16.71 -13.39 20.88
N VAL A 83 17.74 -13.28 20.04
CA VAL A 83 18.90 -14.17 19.95
C VAL A 83 20.02 -13.64 20.85
N SER A 84 19.77 -13.55 22.15
CA SER A 84 20.80 -13.15 23.11
C SER A 84 21.71 -14.33 23.47
N ASN A 85 22.88 -14.04 24.05
CA ASN A 85 23.83 -15.04 24.56
C ASN A 85 23.23 -16.03 25.59
N LEU A 86 22.06 -15.72 26.17
CA LEU A 86 21.34 -16.58 27.10
C LEU A 86 20.37 -17.56 26.39
N ARG A 87 20.11 -17.37 25.09
CA ARG A 87 19.15 -18.15 24.28
C ARG A 87 19.79 -18.70 23.00
N THR A 88 21.01 -19.22 23.11
CA THR A 88 21.83 -19.71 21.98
C THR A 88 21.31 -20.98 21.29
N ARG A 89 20.26 -21.63 21.83
CA ARG A 89 19.68 -22.88 21.29
C ARG A 89 18.35 -22.70 20.54
N LEU A 90 17.97 -21.46 20.20
CA LEU A 90 16.78 -21.24 19.38
C LEU A 90 17.04 -21.65 17.93
N LEU A 91 16.15 -22.49 17.39
CA LEU A 91 16.13 -22.77 15.96
C LEU A 91 15.72 -21.51 15.18
N PRO A 92 16.22 -21.30 13.95
CA PRO A 92 15.86 -20.15 13.12
C PRO A 92 14.34 -19.93 13.01
N ASP A 93 13.58 -21.01 12.79
CA ASP A 93 12.10 -20.98 12.70
C ASP A 93 11.43 -20.42 13.97
N ASN A 94 12.02 -20.66 15.15
CA ASN A 94 11.49 -20.14 16.40
C ASN A 94 11.81 -18.66 16.57
N VAL A 95 12.99 -18.22 16.10
CA VAL A 95 13.37 -16.80 16.09
C VAL A 95 12.42 -16.01 15.19
N GLU A 96 12.12 -16.53 14.00
CA GLU A 96 11.17 -15.91 13.07
C GLU A 96 9.78 -15.74 13.71
N LYS A 97 9.23 -16.81 14.31
CA LYS A 97 7.93 -16.77 15.01
C LYS A 97 7.92 -15.76 16.15
N LEU A 98 8.98 -15.72 16.97
CA LEU A 98 9.08 -14.77 18.07
C LEU A 98 9.15 -13.33 17.59
N LEU A 99 9.90 -13.05 16.51
CA LEU A 99 9.97 -11.73 15.90
C LEU A 99 8.64 -11.31 15.29
N PHE A 100 7.96 -12.22 14.60
CA PHE A 100 6.63 -12.00 14.06
C PHE A 100 5.66 -11.60 15.18
N LEU A 101 5.61 -12.38 16.28
CA LEU A 101 4.75 -12.07 17.41
C LEU A 101 5.14 -10.74 18.07
N HIS A 102 6.42 -10.50 18.34
CA HIS A 102 6.89 -9.28 19.00
C HIS A 102 6.46 -8.00 18.26
N ASN A 103 6.52 -8.00 16.94
CA ASN A 103 6.16 -6.83 16.13
C ASN A 103 4.65 -6.72 15.90
N ASN A 104 3.96 -7.83 15.61
CA ASN A 104 2.56 -7.79 15.22
C ASN A 104 1.59 -7.73 16.41
N LEU A 105 1.94 -8.27 17.59
CA LEU A 105 1.07 -8.21 18.76
C LEU A 105 0.78 -6.78 19.23
N LYS A 106 1.70 -5.85 18.97
CA LYS A 106 1.51 -4.41 19.23
C LYS A 106 0.36 -3.80 18.41
N ILE A 107 0.12 -4.33 17.20
CA ILE A 107 -0.98 -3.90 16.32
C ILE A 107 -2.33 -4.25 16.95
N TYR A 108 -2.40 -5.34 17.70
CA TYR A 108 -3.61 -5.83 18.36
C TYR A 108 -3.77 -5.32 19.80
N ASP A 109 -2.96 -4.35 20.21
CA ASP A 109 -2.89 -3.83 21.60
C ASP A 109 -2.75 -4.93 22.68
N TYR A 110 -2.09 -6.04 22.33
CA TYR A 110 -1.87 -7.15 23.25
C TYR A 110 -1.01 -6.71 24.43
N LYS A 111 -1.51 -6.90 25.66
CA LYS A 111 -0.77 -6.61 26.90
C LYS A 111 -0.05 -7.88 27.35
N TYR A 112 1.23 -7.75 27.66
CA TYR A 112 1.96 -8.82 28.32
C TYR A 112 1.59 -8.80 29.80
N ASP A 113 1.08 -9.92 30.29
CA ASP A 113 0.94 -10.14 31.73
C ASP A 113 2.36 -10.24 32.32
N LEU A 114 2.73 -9.25 33.13
CA LEU A 114 4.01 -9.18 33.85
C LEU A 114 3.83 -9.53 35.32
#